data_AF-A0A814HDR6-F1
#
_entry.id   AF-A0A814HDR6-F1
#
_cell.length_a   1.000
_cell.length_b   1.000
_cell.length_c   1.000
_cell.angle_alpha   90.00
_cell.angle_beta   90.00
_cell.angle_gamma   90.00
#
_symmetry.space_group_name_H-M   'P 1'
#
loop_
_entity.id
_entity.type
_entity.pdbx_description
1 polymer ?
#
loop_
_entity_poly.entity_id
_entity_poly.type
_entity_poly.pdbx_seq_one_letter_code
_entity_poly.pdbx_strand_id
1 'polypeptide(L)'
;MRVYFLALTKLFGWQPASQTDAVAEFYNRKQLPGEDYREFYTNLWNLAKYAYAYTGDFDQSKYDYLVKERFVTGLNEPSVFWRVDAAKP
;
A
#
# COMPACT_ATOMS: atom_id res chain seq x y z
N MET A 1 -3.33 -24.81 3.99
CA MET A 1 -4.25 -24.05 3.11
C MET A 1 -3.59 -22.92 2.30
N ARG A 2 -2.54 -22.22 2.78
CA ARG A 2 -1.94 -21.07 2.08
C ARG A 2 -1.27 -21.39 0.72
N VAL A 3 -0.75 -22.61 0.55
CA VAL A 3 -0.05 -23.06 -0.67
C VAL A 3 -1.00 -23.30 -1.85
N TYR A 4 -2.20 -23.84 -1.59
CA TYR A 4 -3.21 -24.08 -2.63
C TYR A 4 -3.76 -22.78 -3.23
N PHE A 5 -3.96 -21.76 -2.39
CA PHE A 5 -4.45 -20.46 -2.85
C PHE A 5 -3.48 -19.76 -3.81
N LEU A 6 -2.19 -19.77 -3.49
CA LEU A 6 -1.12 -19.20 -4.34
C LEU A 6 -1.00 -19.91 -5.70
N ALA A 7 -1.16 -21.23 -5.71
CA ALA A 7 -1.13 -22.01 -6.94
C ALA A 7 -2.31 -21.67 -7.87
N LEU A 8 -3.52 -21.50 -7.30
CA LEU A 8 -4.71 -21.13 -8.08
C LEU A 8 -4.65 -19.68 -8.60
N THR A 9 -4.08 -18.74 -7.83
CA THR A 9 -3.85 -17.35 -8.30
C THR A 9 -2.93 -17.36 -9.52
N LYS A 10 -1.83 -18.12 -9.45
CA LYS A 10 -0.84 -18.21 -10.55
C LYS A 10 -1.35 -18.96 -11.77
N LEU A 11 -2.11 -20.03 -11.60
CA LEU A 11 -2.57 -20.89 -12.70
C LEU A 11 -3.82 -20.35 -13.41
N PHE A 12 -4.69 -19.63 -12.69
CA PHE A 12 -6.01 -19.24 -13.22
C PHE A 12 -6.28 -17.72 -13.15
N GLY A 13 -5.31 -16.90 -12.72
CA GLY A 13 -5.50 -15.46 -12.54
C GLY A 13 -6.54 -15.11 -11.47
N TRP A 14 -6.90 -16.07 -10.61
CA TRP A 14 -8.00 -15.93 -9.66
C TRP A 14 -7.54 -15.17 -8.42
N GLN A 15 -7.94 -13.90 -8.29
CA GLN A 15 -7.63 -13.07 -7.13
C GLN A 15 -8.72 -13.22 -6.05
N PRO A 16 -8.36 -13.46 -4.77
CA PRO A 16 -9.34 -13.51 -3.70
C PRO A 16 -10.00 -12.14 -3.49
N ALA A 17 -11.28 -12.12 -3.11
CA ALA A 17 -12.04 -10.89 -2.90
C ALA A 17 -11.32 -9.90 -1.95
N SER A 18 -10.75 -10.40 -0.86
CA SER A 18 -9.97 -9.58 0.08
C SER A 18 -8.71 -8.94 -0.52
N GLN A 19 -8.14 -9.50 -1.59
CA GLN A 19 -7.05 -8.88 -2.33
C GLN A 19 -7.58 -7.75 -3.22
N THR A 20 -8.69 -7.98 -3.93
CA THR A 20 -9.35 -6.94 -4.74
C THR A 20 -9.78 -5.76 -3.88
N ASP A 21 -10.31 -6.04 -2.70
CA ASP A 21 -10.68 -5.02 -1.71
C ASP A 21 -9.46 -4.23 -1.24
N ALA A 22 -8.34 -4.90 -0.93
CA ALA A 22 -7.11 -4.23 -0.54
C ALA A 22 -6.48 -3.40 -1.67
N VAL A 23 -6.56 -3.84 -2.93
CA VAL A 23 -6.12 -3.06 -4.10
C VAL A 23 -6.96 -1.81 -4.24
N ALA A 24 -8.29 -1.95 -4.20
CA ALA A 24 -9.20 -0.82 -4.30
C ALA A 24 -9.00 0.17 -3.15
N GLU A 25 -8.84 -0.33 -1.93
CA GLU A 25 -8.57 0.51 -0.75
C GLU A 25 -7.24 1.24 -0.88
N PHE A 26 -6.16 0.55 -1.30
CA PHE A 26 -4.85 1.16 -1.51
C PHE A 26 -4.89 2.36 -2.47
N TYR A 27 -5.60 2.24 -3.59
CA TYR A 27 -5.68 3.32 -4.59
C TYR A 27 -6.64 4.46 -4.20
N ASN A 28 -7.62 4.20 -3.34
CA ASN A 28 -8.60 5.20 -2.89
C ASN A 28 -8.26 5.82 -1.52
N ARG A 29 -7.27 5.29 -0.80
CA ARG A 29 -6.93 5.75 0.54
C ARG A 29 -6.38 7.17 0.50
N LYS A 30 -7.07 8.06 1.20
CA LYS A 30 -6.61 9.40 1.57
C LYS A 30 -6.45 9.49 3.07
N GLN A 31 -5.52 10.31 3.55
CA GLN A 31 -5.35 10.56 4.98
C GLN A 31 -6.68 10.96 5.61
N LEU A 32 -7.06 10.34 6.72
CA LEU A 32 -8.31 10.69 7.40
C LEU A 32 -8.14 12.02 8.16
N PRO A 33 -9.23 12.78 8.38
CA PRO A 33 -9.17 13.96 9.22
C PRO A 33 -8.66 13.60 10.62
N GLY A 34 -7.54 14.20 11.04
CA GLY A 34 -6.91 13.94 12.34
C GLY A 34 -5.98 12.71 12.40
N GLU A 35 -5.82 11.96 11.31
CA GLU A 35 -4.86 10.85 11.24
C GLU A 35 -3.42 11.39 11.16
N ASP A 36 -2.50 10.83 11.94
CA ASP A 36 -1.08 11.16 11.84
C ASP A 36 -0.50 10.68 10.50
N TYR A 37 0.37 11.47 9.88
CA TYR A 37 0.93 11.13 8.57
C TYR A 37 1.75 9.83 8.62
N ARG A 38 2.36 9.46 9.75
CA ARG A 38 3.11 8.21 9.90
C ARG A 38 2.15 7.01 10.00
N GLU A 39 1.01 7.18 10.66
CA GLU A 39 -0.06 6.18 10.70
C GLU A 39 -0.62 5.95 9.30
N PHE A 40 -0.91 7.03 8.56
CA PHE A 40 -1.35 6.95 7.17
C PHE A 40 -0.33 6.20 6.29
N TYR A 41 0.96 6.55 6.40
CA TYR A 41 2.04 5.87 5.66
C TYR A 41 2.14 4.38 6.01
N THR A 42 2.03 4.04 7.29
CA THR A 42 2.05 2.64 7.77
C THR A 42 0.85 1.86 7.23
N ASN A 43 -0.33 2.49 7.20
CA ASN A 43 -1.54 1.89 6.68
C ASN A 43 -1.43 1.58 5.17
N LEU A 44 -0.90 2.53 4.38
CA LEU A 44 -0.61 2.32 2.96
C LEU A 44 0.33 1.13 2.72
N TRP A 45 1.37 0.97 3.55
CA TRP A 45 2.28 -0.18 3.47
C TRP A 45 1.58 -1.51 3.75
N ASN A 46 0.70 -1.53 4.75
CA ASN A 46 -0.08 -2.73 5.06
C ASN A 46 -1.04 -3.07 3.91
N LEU A 47 -1.73 -2.08 3.35
CA LEU A 47 -2.62 -2.27 2.20
C LEU A 47 -1.85 -2.77 0.97
N ALA A 48 -0.69 -2.18 0.65
CA ALA A 48 0.17 -2.65 -0.43
C ALA A 48 0.61 -4.11 -0.20
N LYS A 49 1.00 -4.46 1.03
CA LYS A 49 1.36 -5.84 1.36
C LYS A 49 0.20 -6.80 1.13
N TYR A 50 -1.03 -6.45 1.51
CA TYR A 50 -2.20 -7.32 1.28
C TYR A 50 -2.62 -7.38 -0.18
N ALA A 51 -2.62 -6.24 -0.88
CA ALA A 51 -2.90 -6.13 -2.31
C ALA A 51 -1.96 -6.99 -3.16
N TYR A 52 -0.70 -7.14 -2.74
CA TYR A 52 0.32 -7.81 -3.54
C TYR A 52 0.95 -9.05 -2.90
N ALA A 53 0.49 -9.50 -1.72
CA ALA A 53 1.02 -10.68 -1.03
C ALA A 53 0.99 -11.98 -1.87
N TYR A 54 0.11 -12.06 -2.87
CA TYR A 54 -0.11 -13.27 -3.66
C TYR A 54 0.57 -13.27 -5.03
N THR A 55 1.20 -12.16 -5.46
CA THR A 55 1.91 -12.12 -6.74
C THR A 55 3.15 -13.02 -6.75
N GLY A 56 3.63 -13.43 -5.57
CA GLY A 56 4.80 -14.29 -5.41
C GLY A 56 6.14 -13.57 -5.65
N ASP A 57 6.11 -12.40 -6.28
CA ASP A 57 7.22 -11.47 -6.45
C ASP A 57 6.98 -10.23 -5.59
N PHE A 58 7.12 -10.37 -4.27
CA PHE A 58 7.11 -9.21 -3.38
C PHE A 58 8.47 -8.49 -3.47
N ASP A 59 8.68 -7.77 -4.57
CA ASP A 59 9.80 -6.85 -4.71
C ASP A 59 9.48 -5.56 -3.95
N GLN A 60 10.01 -5.46 -2.74
CA GLN A 60 9.79 -4.32 -1.85
C GLN A 60 10.14 -2.98 -2.53
N SER A 61 11.09 -2.96 -3.48
CA SER A 61 11.47 -1.73 -4.19
C SER A 61 10.37 -1.23 -5.14
N LYS A 62 9.62 -2.15 -5.79
CA LYS A 62 8.49 -1.78 -6.65
C LYS A 62 7.35 -1.15 -5.85
N TYR A 63 7.11 -1.65 -4.64
CA TYR A 63 6.04 -1.14 -3.79
C TYR A 63 6.43 0.13 -3.04
N ASP A 64 7.73 0.33 -2.76
CA ASP A 64 8.22 1.56 -2.12
C ASP A 64 7.87 2.80 -2.97
N TYR A 65 8.08 2.73 -4.29
CA TYR A 65 7.66 3.81 -5.20
C TYR A 65 6.15 4.06 -5.15
N LEU A 66 5.34 3.00 -5.26
CA LEU A 66 3.88 3.12 -5.26
C LEU A 66 3.34 3.67 -3.95
N VAL A 67 3.84 3.18 -2.81
CA VAL A 67 3.44 3.66 -1.49
C VAL A 67 3.81 5.13 -1.30
N LYS A 68 5.00 5.55 -1.75
CA LYS A 68 5.42 6.96 -1.72
C LYS A 68 4.54 7.84 -2.60
N GLU A 69 4.23 7.41 -3.82
CA GLU A 69 3.30 8.11 -4.71
C GLU A 69 1.91 8.28 -4.07
N ARG A 70 1.36 7.19 -3.52
CA ARG A 70 0.05 7.23 -2.84
C ARG A 70 0.08 8.08 -1.59
N PHE A 71 1.17 8.04 -0.83
CA PHE A 71 1.35 8.86 0.34
C PHE A 71 1.29 10.35 -0.04
N VAL A 72 2.08 10.80 -1.01
CA VAL A 72 2.10 12.22 -1.41
C VAL A 72 0.75 12.68 -1.96
N THR A 73 0.11 11.87 -2.81
CA THR A 73 -1.17 12.23 -3.44
C THR A 73 -2.38 12.13 -2.50
N GLY A 74 -2.26 11.33 -1.43
CA GLY A 74 -3.33 11.10 -0.45
C GLY A 74 -3.22 11.92 0.82
N LEU A 75 -2.13 12.68 1.04
CA LEU A 75 -1.99 13.60 2.17
C LEU A 75 -3.04 14.71 2.12
N ASN A 76 -3.61 15.03 3.28
CA ASN A 76 -4.52 16.18 3.42
C ASN A 76 -3.75 17.51 3.30
N GLU A 77 -2.50 17.53 3.75
CA GLU A 77 -1.62 18.69 3.68
C GLU A 77 -0.30 18.31 2.96
N PRO A 78 -0.15 18.65 1.67
CA PRO A 78 1.05 18.33 0.91
C PRO A 78 2.34 18.93 1.48
N SER A 79 2.23 19.98 2.30
CA SER A 79 3.36 20.68 2.93
C SER A 79 4.12 19.78 3.94
N VAL A 80 3.47 18.74 4.48
CA VAL A 80 4.06 17.79 5.44
C VAL A 80 5.26 17.07 4.84
N PHE A 81 5.25 16.82 3.53
CA PHE A 81 6.37 16.19 2.83
C PHE A 81 7.69 16.96 3.04
N TRP A 82 7.65 18.29 2.91
CA TRP A 82 8.83 19.14 3.10
C TRP A 82 9.33 19.19 4.54
N ARG A 83 8.46 18.92 5.52
CA ARG A 83 8.85 18.86 6.95
C ARG A 83 9.59 17.58 7.29
N VAL A 84 9.36 16.50 6.54
CA VAL A 84 10.05 15.21 6.74
C VAL A 84 11.48 15.27 6.16
N ASP A 85 11.68 15.92 5.01
CA ASP A 85 13.01 16.12 4.42
C ASP A 85 13.88 17.12 5.19
N ALA A 86 13.28 18.16 5.78
CA ALA A 86 14.00 19.18 6.55
C ALA A 86 14.42 18.73 7.98
N ALA A 87 13.90 17.60 8.46
CA ALA A 87 14.18 17.08 9.80
C ALA A 87 15.45 16.20 9.86
N LYS A 88 16.29 16.22 8.83
CA LYS A 88 17.60 15.56 8.85
C LYS A 88 18.63 16.48 9.55
N PRO A 89 19.35 16.01 10.58
CA PRO A 89 20.44 16.78 11.18
C PRO A 89 21.61 16.97 10.22
#